data_AF-A0A925D4X2-F1
#
_entry.id   AF-A0A925D4X2-F1
#
_cell.length_a   1.000
_cell.length_b   1.000
_cell.length_c   1.000
_cell.angle_alpha   90.00
_cell.angle_beta   90.00
_cell.angle_gamma   90.00
#
_symmetry.space_group_name_H-M   'P 1'
#
loop_
_entity.id
_entity.type
_entity.pdbx_description
1 polymer ?
#
loop_
_entity_poly.entity_id
_entity_poly.type
_entity_poly.pdbx_seq_one_letter_code
_entity_poly.pdbx_strand_id
1 'polypeptide(L)'
;MTAGRTWFPLTGPVTPAGIASAAAARSGGPIDPLAGPKLAIAGRVVTMNDGFTVKDDAVIYLENGSIIAVQERRAPAPAGFAGVTIVDSGGTIFPGLIELHNHLSYNLLPPWSPVPKKFQNRGQWPNHADYRPLVSGPMTVVGQYKDKNGKSPLLPALTRYVECKCLLGGVTTSQGVKLASNAGIQRFYKGVVRNVEQTDDPAFPEAQGRIPDLAAKDAAHFLVRLKAEDSCFLLHLSEGVTDAAHPLSPARKHFLALEIAPSQWALNKNFTGIHAAGLLPADFDILASHGSSMVWSPLSNLLLYGGTARVEAAKAAGVLIGLGSDWSPTGSKNLLGEMKVAWLYNQHHLGGLFKAREIVAMATRNAARILKWEKVAGTIQAGARADFLIIDSMAFDPYEALLHARETDIRLVMINGVARYGWPALMAKLSPEDQTVRVDGKTRRLYLKQETADPDVAQISLSQATARLRKALKDIAKLAKETEKPKVVPHAARVLDAKAPQVWSLALDEICDCGVELAPRLPFAGPRDFTGPQRAAKALAKTAPLLSAILKPVKLDPLTVADDSDYLDLIEHQPNVPDKVRNGLRGLY
;
A
#
# COMPACT_ATOMS: atom_id res chain seq x y z
N MET A 1 -26.32 4.06 -3.43
CA MET A 1 -26.16 5.48 -3.78
C MET A 1 -25.07 6.04 -2.87
N THR A 2 -23.87 6.28 -3.40
CA THR A 2 -22.79 6.94 -2.64
C THR A 2 -23.18 8.41 -2.48
N ALA A 3 -23.59 8.81 -1.27
CA ALA A 3 -23.68 10.23 -0.94
C ALA A 3 -22.35 10.88 -1.33
N GLY A 4 -22.40 11.95 -2.15
CA GLY A 4 -21.20 12.63 -2.63
C GLY A 4 -20.33 13.04 -1.45
N ARG A 5 -19.15 12.44 -1.31
CA ARG A 5 -18.19 12.78 -0.26
C ARG A 5 -17.60 14.16 -0.57
N THR A 6 -17.65 15.08 0.40
CA THR A 6 -17.11 16.44 0.25
C THR A 6 -15.59 16.44 0.42
N TRP A 7 -14.87 16.99 -0.56
CA TRP A 7 -13.40 17.05 -0.56
C TRP A 7 -12.89 18.35 0.06
N PHE A 8 -11.78 18.27 0.81
CA PHE A 8 -11.17 19.43 1.47
C PHE A 8 -9.67 19.54 1.13
N PRO A 9 -9.13 20.73 0.85
CA PRO A 9 -7.71 20.92 0.58
C PRO A 9 -6.84 20.52 1.79
N LEU A 10 -5.72 19.84 1.52
CA LEU A 10 -4.64 19.52 2.46
C LEU A 10 -3.89 20.76 2.96
N THR A 11 -3.84 21.84 2.15
CA THR A 11 -2.99 23.01 2.43
C THR A 11 -3.71 24.33 2.73
N GLY A 12 -4.99 24.34 3.14
CA GLY A 12 -5.70 25.60 3.45
C GLY A 12 -6.80 25.53 4.51
N PRO A 13 -7.13 26.67 5.16
CA PRO A 13 -8.29 26.76 6.05
C PRO A 13 -9.59 26.63 5.24
N VAL A 14 -10.50 25.76 5.68
CA VAL A 14 -11.84 25.63 5.10
C VAL A 14 -12.76 26.67 5.77
N THR A 15 -13.14 27.74 5.08
CA THR A 15 -14.17 28.69 5.56
C THR A 15 -15.57 28.24 5.14
N PRO A 16 -16.64 28.56 5.90
CA PRO A 16 -18.02 28.20 5.53
C PRO A 16 -18.45 28.70 4.15
N ALA A 17 -17.97 29.88 3.73
CA ALA A 17 -18.21 30.41 2.39
C ALA A 17 -17.40 29.68 1.29
N GLY A 18 -16.23 29.13 1.63
CA GLY A 18 -15.45 28.25 0.76
C GLY A 18 -16.06 26.86 0.58
N ILE A 19 -17.02 26.46 1.43
CA ILE A 19 -17.79 25.22 1.24
C ILE A 19 -18.58 25.29 -0.06
N ALA A 20 -19.17 26.44 -0.42
CA ALA A 20 -19.96 26.58 -1.65
C ALA A 20 -19.12 26.60 -2.94
N SER A 21 -17.88 27.11 -2.87
CA SER A 21 -16.98 27.18 -4.05
C SER A 21 -16.04 25.97 -4.19
N ALA A 22 -15.73 25.26 -3.09
CA ALA A 22 -15.05 23.96 -3.12
C ALA A 22 -16.03 22.79 -3.32
N ALA A 23 -17.33 22.99 -3.06
CA ALA A 23 -18.41 22.06 -3.44
C ALA A 23 -18.81 22.19 -4.91
N ALA A 24 -17.86 22.42 -5.82
CA ALA A 24 -18.03 21.88 -7.16
C ALA A 24 -18.08 20.35 -6.99
N ALA A 25 -19.29 19.81 -6.97
CA ALA A 25 -19.59 18.41 -6.72
C ALA A 25 -18.72 17.52 -7.60
N ARG A 26 -17.64 16.97 -7.05
CA ARG A 26 -16.98 15.79 -7.62
C ARG A 26 -17.59 14.59 -6.91
N SER A 27 -18.69 14.14 -7.51
CA SER A 27 -19.41 12.92 -7.19
C SER A 27 -18.45 11.76 -6.98
N GLY A 28 -18.78 10.85 -6.06
CA GLY A 28 -18.15 9.54 -5.98
C GLY A 28 -18.01 8.94 -7.38
N GLY A 29 -16.83 8.43 -7.68
CA GLY A 29 -16.48 7.94 -8.99
C GLY A 29 -15.05 7.41 -9.01
N PRO A 30 -14.75 6.49 -9.94
CA PRO A 30 -13.48 5.80 -10.02
C PRO A 30 -12.29 6.76 -10.13
N ILE A 31 -11.12 6.22 -9.83
CA ILE A 31 -9.84 6.93 -9.88
C ILE A 31 -9.63 7.72 -11.17
N ASP A 32 -9.98 7.12 -12.31
CA ASP A 32 -10.23 7.83 -13.56
C ASP A 32 -11.68 7.65 -13.97
N PRO A 33 -12.33 8.69 -14.50
CA PRO A 33 -13.61 8.55 -15.17
C PRO A 33 -13.52 7.45 -16.23
N LEU A 34 -14.53 6.57 -16.26
CA LEU A 34 -14.68 5.50 -17.25
C LEU A 34 -15.19 6.08 -18.58
N ALA A 35 -14.42 6.99 -19.16
CA ALA A 35 -14.79 7.78 -20.34
C ALA A 35 -13.62 7.90 -21.36
N GLY A 36 -12.70 6.95 -21.33
CA GLY A 36 -11.54 6.90 -22.23
C GLY A 36 -11.88 6.44 -23.66
N PRO A 37 -10.99 6.73 -24.63
CA PRO A 37 -11.19 6.31 -26.02
C PRO A 37 -11.17 4.79 -26.16
N LYS A 38 -11.65 4.29 -27.31
CA LYS A 38 -11.40 2.91 -27.71
C LYS A 38 -9.92 2.72 -27.97
N LEU A 39 -9.34 1.68 -27.37
CA LEU A 39 -7.94 1.31 -27.55
C LEU A 39 -7.84 -0.18 -27.91
N ALA A 40 -6.78 -0.54 -28.64
CA ALA A 40 -6.41 -1.92 -28.89
C ALA A 40 -4.92 -2.07 -28.60
N ILE A 41 -4.56 -2.96 -27.68
CA ILE A 41 -3.16 -3.19 -27.27
C ILE A 41 -2.81 -4.64 -27.54
N ALA A 42 -1.72 -4.89 -28.26
CA ALA A 42 -1.31 -6.24 -28.62
C ALA A 42 0.01 -6.67 -27.97
N GLY A 43 0.16 -7.96 -27.72
CA GLY A 43 1.35 -8.56 -27.11
C GLY A 43 1.08 -9.99 -26.63
N ARG A 44 2.01 -10.56 -25.86
CA ARG A 44 1.75 -11.81 -25.15
C ARG A 44 0.88 -11.52 -23.93
N VAL A 45 -0.32 -12.09 -23.85
CA VAL A 45 -1.29 -11.81 -22.80
C VAL A 45 -1.34 -12.94 -21.79
N VAL A 46 -0.97 -12.65 -20.54
CA VAL A 46 -1.12 -13.55 -19.41
C VAL A 46 -2.45 -13.26 -18.72
N THR A 47 -3.46 -14.09 -18.97
CA THR A 47 -4.83 -13.79 -18.55
C THR A 47 -5.05 -13.88 -17.05
N MET A 48 -4.26 -14.68 -16.35
CA MET A 48 -4.46 -15.03 -14.93
C MET A 48 -5.86 -15.59 -14.61
N ASN A 49 -6.54 -16.21 -15.59
CA ASN A 49 -7.78 -16.95 -15.35
C ASN A 49 -7.51 -18.26 -14.56
N ASP A 50 -8.57 -19.04 -14.29
CA ASP A 50 -8.43 -20.33 -13.58
C ASP A 50 -7.45 -21.30 -14.26
N GLY A 51 -7.39 -21.28 -15.58
CA GLY A 51 -6.50 -22.12 -16.38
C GLY A 51 -5.09 -21.57 -16.57
N PHE A 52 -4.76 -20.39 -16.01
CA PHE A 52 -3.50 -19.69 -16.26
C PHE A 52 -3.17 -19.56 -17.76
N THR A 53 -4.19 -19.24 -18.58
CA THR A 53 -4.02 -19.17 -20.04
C THR A 53 -3.06 -18.03 -20.41
N VAL A 54 -2.06 -18.37 -21.22
CA VAL A 54 -1.17 -17.43 -21.89
C VAL A 54 -1.51 -17.44 -23.37
N LYS A 55 -1.72 -16.26 -23.95
CA LYS A 55 -1.91 -16.06 -25.39
C LYS A 55 -0.66 -15.40 -25.95
N ASP A 56 0.09 -16.09 -26.80
CA ASP A 56 1.39 -15.60 -27.29
C ASP A 56 1.27 -14.36 -28.17
N ASP A 57 0.20 -14.25 -28.94
CA ASP A 57 -0.08 -13.06 -29.75
C ASP A 57 -1.57 -12.72 -29.76
N ALA A 58 -1.96 -11.87 -28.82
CA ALA A 58 -3.34 -11.44 -28.65
C ALA A 58 -3.47 -9.92 -28.61
N VAL A 59 -4.69 -9.45 -28.88
CA VAL A 59 -5.11 -8.06 -28.79
C VAL A 59 -6.14 -7.94 -27.66
N ILE A 60 -5.91 -6.98 -26.77
CA ILE A 60 -6.84 -6.56 -25.73
C ILE A 60 -7.55 -5.30 -26.25
N TYR A 61 -8.86 -5.38 -26.42
CA TYR A 61 -9.72 -4.28 -26.86
C TYR A 61 -10.36 -3.62 -25.65
N LEU A 62 -10.22 -2.30 -25.54
CA LEU A 62 -10.62 -1.51 -24.38
C LEU A 62 -11.61 -0.43 -24.80
N GLU A 63 -12.61 -0.18 -23.97
CA GLU A 63 -13.50 0.96 -24.09
C GLU A 63 -13.87 1.44 -22.69
N ASN A 64 -13.90 2.76 -22.46
CA ASN A 64 -14.33 3.34 -21.19
C ASN A 64 -13.56 2.76 -19.97
N GLY A 65 -12.27 2.48 -20.13
CA GLY A 65 -11.42 1.93 -19.06
C GLY A 65 -11.68 0.47 -18.69
N SER A 66 -12.50 -0.24 -19.45
CA SER A 66 -12.80 -1.66 -19.28
C SER A 66 -12.37 -2.49 -20.49
N ILE A 67 -12.06 -3.76 -20.24
CA ILE A 67 -11.74 -4.75 -21.27
C ILE A 67 -13.02 -5.23 -21.92
N ILE A 68 -13.11 -5.10 -23.23
CA ILE A 68 -14.26 -5.57 -24.02
C ILE A 68 -14.02 -6.98 -24.56
N ALA A 69 -12.81 -7.24 -25.06
CA ALA A 69 -12.44 -8.55 -25.58
C ALA A 69 -10.94 -8.79 -25.50
N VAL A 70 -10.56 -10.06 -25.42
CA VAL A 70 -9.19 -10.55 -25.57
C VAL A 70 -9.20 -11.63 -26.63
N GLN A 71 -8.56 -11.39 -27.77
CA GLN A 71 -8.63 -12.28 -28.93
C GLN A 71 -7.25 -12.46 -29.55
N GLU A 72 -7.02 -13.59 -30.24
CA GLU A 72 -5.79 -13.77 -31.03
C GLU A 72 -5.66 -12.64 -32.05
N ARG A 73 -4.46 -12.11 -32.29
CA ARG A 73 -4.26 -10.96 -33.20
C ARG A 73 -4.79 -11.20 -34.62
N ARG A 74 -4.77 -12.45 -35.08
CA ARG A 74 -5.32 -12.87 -36.38
C ARG A 74 -6.85 -12.88 -36.46
N ALA A 75 -7.55 -12.81 -35.34
CA ALA A 75 -9.00 -12.81 -35.31
C ALA A 75 -9.55 -11.45 -35.80
N PRO A 76 -10.74 -11.42 -36.44
CA PRO A 76 -11.40 -10.17 -36.77
C PRO A 76 -11.64 -9.32 -35.51
N ALA A 77 -11.45 -8.01 -35.62
CA ALA A 77 -11.73 -7.10 -34.51
C ALA A 77 -13.20 -7.24 -34.05
N PRO A 78 -13.47 -7.13 -32.73
CA PRO A 78 -14.82 -7.17 -32.21
C PRO A 78 -15.67 -6.00 -32.74
N ALA A 79 -16.98 -6.16 -32.67
CA ALA A 79 -17.93 -5.13 -33.09
C ALA A 79 -17.59 -3.77 -32.44
N GLY A 80 -17.60 -2.71 -33.26
CA GLY A 80 -17.27 -1.35 -32.82
C GLY A 80 -15.79 -1.02 -32.71
N PHE A 81 -14.87 -1.96 -33.00
CA PHE A 81 -13.42 -1.72 -33.02
C PHE A 81 -12.82 -1.70 -34.44
N ALA A 82 -13.65 -1.69 -35.48
CA ALA A 82 -13.20 -1.49 -36.85
C ALA A 82 -12.47 -0.14 -36.98
N GLY A 83 -11.25 -0.16 -37.53
CA GLY A 83 -10.42 1.04 -37.70
C GLY A 83 -9.68 1.52 -36.45
N VAL A 84 -9.82 0.86 -35.30
CA VAL A 84 -9.01 1.16 -34.11
C VAL A 84 -7.58 0.66 -34.34
N THR A 85 -6.61 1.58 -34.32
CA THR A 85 -5.20 1.24 -34.48
C THR A 85 -4.73 0.36 -33.33
N ILE A 86 -4.14 -0.78 -33.67
CA ILE A 86 -3.52 -1.68 -32.70
C ILE A 86 -2.15 -1.10 -32.29
N VAL A 87 -2.00 -0.82 -31.00
CA VAL A 87 -0.72 -0.46 -30.40
C VAL A 87 0.01 -1.74 -30.00
N ASP A 88 1.08 -2.07 -30.72
CA ASP A 88 1.95 -3.16 -30.31
C ASP A 88 2.72 -2.78 -29.04
N SER A 89 2.48 -3.51 -27.96
CA SER A 89 3.18 -3.32 -26.69
C SER A 89 4.63 -3.78 -26.75
N GLY A 90 4.94 -4.75 -27.63
CA GLY A 90 6.24 -5.42 -27.77
C GLY A 90 6.71 -6.18 -26.54
N GLY A 91 5.81 -6.56 -25.63
CA GLY A 91 6.16 -7.26 -24.39
C GLY A 91 5.05 -8.19 -23.89
N THR A 92 5.25 -8.70 -22.68
CA THR A 92 4.25 -9.56 -22.00
C THR A 92 3.37 -8.70 -21.10
N ILE A 93 2.05 -8.84 -21.24
CA ILE A 93 1.00 -8.10 -20.56
C ILE A 93 0.41 -8.97 -19.43
N PHE A 94 0.47 -8.44 -18.21
CA PHE A 94 -0.13 -9.00 -17.00
C PHE A 94 -1.24 -8.07 -16.49
N PRO A 95 -2.19 -8.57 -15.68
CA PRO A 95 -2.96 -7.70 -14.81
C PRO A 95 -2.01 -6.82 -13.99
N GLY A 96 -2.41 -5.58 -13.73
CA GLY A 96 -1.67 -4.70 -12.83
C GLY A 96 -1.49 -5.32 -11.44
N LEU A 97 -0.35 -5.05 -10.79
CA LEU A 97 -0.07 -5.65 -9.49
C LEU A 97 -0.92 -5.00 -8.39
N ILE A 98 -1.49 -5.85 -7.53
CA ILE A 98 -2.33 -5.46 -6.39
C ILE A 98 -1.58 -5.78 -5.11
N GLU A 99 -1.25 -4.73 -4.36
CA GLU A 99 -0.55 -4.82 -3.08
C GLU A 99 -1.54 -4.78 -1.92
N LEU A 100 -1.57 -5.85 -1.11
CA LEU A 100 -2.53 -5.98 -0.02
C LEU A 100 -2.01 -5.48 1.33
N HIS A 101 -0.71 -5.20 1.42
CA HIS A 101 -0.13 -4.67 2.64
C HIS A 101 1.01 -3.68 2.34
N ASN A 102 0.80 -2.41 2.71
CA ASN A 102 1.83 -1.38 2.68
C ASN A 102 1.55 -0.24 3.69
N HIS A 103 2.58 0.36 4.28
CA HIS A 103 2.53 1.64 4.97
C HIS A 103 3.19 2.73 4.11
N LEU A 104 2.52 3.12 3.02
CA LEU A 104 3.05 4.05 2.02
C LEU A 104 3.65 5.33 2.61
N SER A 105 3.08 5.82 3.71
CA SER A 105 3.58 6.97 4.47
C SER A 105 5.09 6.91 4.78
N TYR A 106 5.64 5.71 4.96
CA TYR A 106 7.03 5.49 5.37
C TYR A 106 7.98 5.22 4.21
N ASN A 107 7.47 5.06 2.98
CA ASN A 107 8.26 4.65 1.81
C ASN A 107 9.19 5.72 1.22
N LEU A 108 9.40 6.81 1.96
CA LEU A 108 10.42 7.83 1.72
C LEU A 108 11.67 7.62 2.60
N LEU A 109 11.59 6.77 3.63
CA LEU A 109 12.69 6.46 4.53
C LEU A 109 13.56 5.32 3.97
N PRO A 110 14.88 5.38 4.18
CA PRO A 110 15.77 4.30 3.77
C PRO A 110 15.53 3.04 4.63
N PRO A 111 16.02 1.86 4.20
CA PRO A 111 16.01 0.67 5.02
C PRO A 111 16.68 0.90 6.39
N TRP A 112 16.07 0.37 7.44
CA TRP A 112 16.66 0.26 8.77
C TRP A 112 17.72 -0.83 8.72
N SER A 113 18.95 -0.41 8.42
CA SER A 113 20.06 -1.33 8.18
C SER A 113 21.31 -0.99 9.02
N PRO A 114 21.90 -1.99 9.70
CA PRO A 114 21.30 -3.30 9.97
C PRO A 114 20.12 -3.18 10.95
N VAL A 115 19.16 -4.10 10.88
CA VAL A 115 18.20 -4.28 11.97
C VAL A 115 18.99 -4.74 13.22
N PRO A 116 18.83 -4.07 14.37
CA PRO A 116 19.81 -4.16 15.47
C PRO A 116 19.81 -5.52 16.19
N LYS A 117 18.70 -6.27 16.12
CA LYS A 117 18.56 -7.61 16.69
C LYS A 117 17.37 -8.33 16.08
N LYS A 118 17.25 -9.62 16.37
CA LYS A 118 15.99 -10.36 16.16
C LYS A 118 14.98 -9.95 17.23
N PHE A 119 13.84 -9.45 16.80
CA PHE A 119 12.68 -9.25 17.65
C PHE A 119 11.86 -10.55 17.71
N GLN A 120 11.03 -10.69 18.74
CA GLN A 120 10.12 -11.83 18.88
C GLN A 120 8.73 -11.51 18.31
N ASN A 121 8.31 -10.25 18.38
CA ASN A 121 7.01 -9.76 17.94
C ASN A 121 7.03 -8.24 17.73
N ARG A 122 5.97 -7.71 17.11
CA ARG A 122 5.82 -6.29 16.79
C ARG A 122 5.88 -5.33 17.98
N GLY A 123 5.52 -5.79 19.19
CA GLY A 123 5.55 -4.95 20.38
C GLY A 123 6.94 -4.53 20.85
N GLN A 124 8.02 -5.06 20.25
CA GLN A 124 9.40 -4.83 20.72
C GLN A 124 10.15 -3.76 19.93
N TRP A 125 10.08 -3.78 18.59
CA TRP A 125 10.85 -2.87 17.75
C TRP A 125 10.51 -1.38 17.90
N PRO A 126 9.25 -0.95 18.20
CA PRO A 126 8.95 0.47 18.40
C PRO A 126 9.63 1.05 19.65
N ASN A 127 10.00 0.19 20.59
CA ASN A 127 10.65 0.56 21.84
C ASN A 127 12.19 0.53 21.74
N HIS A 128 12.76 0.16 20.59
CA HIS A 128 14.20 0.19 20.38
C HIS A 128 14.71 1.64 20.31
N ALA A 129 15.92 1.88 20.83
CA ALA A 129 16.51 3.22 20.91
C ALA A 129 16.64 3.89 19.52
N ASP A 130 16.88 3.09 18.47
CA ASP A 130 17.04 3.58 17.10
C ASP A 130 15.70 3.92 16.41
N TYR A 131 14.58 3.33 16.84
CA TYR A 131 13.32 3.50 16.14
C TYR A 131 12.84 4.96 16.14
N ARG A 132 13.04 5.67 17.26
CA ARG A 132 12.70 7.09 17.36
C ARG A 132 13.54 7.98 16.44
N PRO A 133 14.87 7.95 16.45
CA PRO A 133 15.68 8.79 15.57
C PRO A 133 15.60 8.40 14.08
N LEU A 134 15.38 7.11 13.75
CA LEU A 134 15.45 6.64 12.37
C LEU A 134 14.09 6.55 11.65
N VAL A 135 13.01 6.26 12.39
CA VAL A 135 11.70 5.97 11.78
C VAL A 135 10.62 6.93 12.28
N SER A 136 10.27 6.85 13.56
CA SER A 136 9.10 7.58 14.05
C SER A 136 9.31 9.09 14.17
N GLY A 137 10.52 9.53 14.52
CA GLY A 137 10.89 10.95 14.61
C GLY A 137 10.84 11.67 13.26
N PRO A 138 11.56 11.21 12.22
CA PRO A 138 11.49 11.81 10.88
C PRO A 138 10.06 11.89 10.36
N MET A 139 9.27 10.81 10.52
CA MET A 139 7.89 10.79 10.04
C MET A 139 6.95 11.67 10.85
N THR A 140 7.19 11.83 12.17
CA THR A 140 6.48 12.82 12.98
C THR A 140 6.68 14.22 12.40
N VAL A 141 7.92 14.59 12.06
CA VAL A 141 8.22 15.91 11.48
C VAL A 141 7.57 16.05 10.10
N VAL A 142 7.73 15.06 9.21
CA VAL A 142 7.14 15.11 7.86
C VAL A 142 5.60 15.21 7.91
N GLY A 143 4.97 14.44 8.80
CA GLY A 143 3.51 14.37 8.95
C GLY A 143 2.88 15.60 9.61
N GLN A 144 3.65 16.31 10.46
CA GLN A 144 3.12 17.41 11.28
C GLN A 144 3.66 18.79 10.91
N TYR A 145 4.74 18.90 10.12
CA TYR A 145 5.33 20.18 9.77
C TYR A 145 4.32 21.11 9.10
N LYS A 146 4.29 22.35 9.58
CA LYS A 146 3.53 23.46 9.02
C LYS A 146 4.49 24.58 8.66
N ASP A 147 4.34 25.14 7.46
CA ASP A 147 5.12 26.32 7.06
C ASP A 147 4.63 27.59 7.77
N LYS A 148 5.29 28.73 7.50
CA LYS A 148 4.95 30.04 8.06
C LYS A 148 3.51 30.50 7.79
N ASN A 149 2.85 29.91 6.78
CA ASN A 149 1.47 30.20 6.40
C ASN A 149 0.48 29.15 6.95
N GLY A 150 0.95 28.22 7.79
CA GLY A 150 0.12 27.14 8.34
C GLY A 150 -0.19 26.00 7.37
N LYS A 151 0.46 25.95 6.19
CA LYS A 151 0.25 24.89 5.20
C LYS A 151 1.09 23.66 5.51
N SER A 152 0.68 22.48 5.02
CA SER A 152 1.47 21.24 5.08
C SER A 152 2.17 20.94 3.75
N PRO A 153 3.29 21.61 3.42
CA PRO A 153 3.92 21.46 2.10
C PRO A 153 4.52 20.07 1.86
N LEU A 154 4.76 19.29 2.92
CA LEU A 154 5.37 17.96 2.84
C LEU A 154 4.37 16.84 2.58
N LEU A 155 3.08 17.00 2.92
CA LEU A 155 2.09 15.94 2.70
C LEU A 155 1.83 15.69 1.22
N PRO A 156 1.54 16.71 0.37
CA PRO A 156 1.37 16.45 -1.05
C PRO A 156 2.64 15.91 -1.71
N ALA A 157 3.81 16.33 -1.23
CA ALA A 157 5.10 15.86 -1.73
C ALA A 157 5.34 14.39 -1.39
N LEU A 158 5.11 13.99 -0.13
CA LEU A 158 5.16 12.59 0.32
C LEU A 158 4.25 11.73 -0.55
N THR A 159 2.98 12.14 -0.65
CA THR A 159 1.97 11.38 -1.39
C THR A 159 2.33 11.21 -2.87
N ARG A 160 2.69 12.30 -3.57
CA ARG A 160 3.14 12.26 -4.96
C ARG A 160 4.36 11.36 -5.15
N TYR A 161 5.28 11.37 -4.18
CA TYR A 161 6.49 10.56 -4.25
C TYR A 161 6.17 9.07 -4.16
N VAL A 162 5.36 8.67 -3.17
CA VAL A 162 5.08 7.25 -2.90
C VAL A 162 4.09 6.65 -3.91
N GLU A 163 3.17 7.43 -4.48
CA GLU A 163 2.34 6.93 -5.59
C GLU A 163 3.18 6.68 -6.85
N CYS A 164 4.15 7.55 -7.14
CA CYS A 164 5.08 7.32 -8.25
C CYS A 164 5.95 6.09 -7.99
N LYS A 165 6.37 5.88 -6.74
CA LYS A 165 7.13 4.70 -6.33
C LYS A 165 6.36 3.40 -6.61
N CYS A 166 5.06 3.36 -6.31
CA CYS A 166 4.19 2.24 -6.69
C CYS A 166 4.15 2.02 -8.22
N LEU A 167 3.90 3.08 -9.00
CA LEU A 167 3.85 2.99 -10.47
C LEU A 167 5.16 2.46 -11.06
N LEU A 168 6.30 2.93 -10.57
CA LEU A 168 7.62 2.50 -11.03
C LEU A 168 7.93 1.04 -10.66
N GLY A 169 7.23 0.47 -9.69
CA GLY A 169 7.27 -0.95 -9.34
C GLY A 169 6.18 -1.81 -9.99
N GLY A 170 5.38 -1.26 -10.92
CA GLY A 170 4.31 -2.01 -11.60
C GLY A 170 3.00 -2.13 -10.82
N VAL A 171 2.87 -1.42 -9.70
CA VAL A 171 1.70 -1.48 -8.81
C VAL A 171 0.61 -0.54 -9.28
N THR A 172 -0.58 -1.08 -9.53
CA THR A 172 -1.78 -0.32 -9.92
C THR A 172 -2.74 -0.11 -8.76
N THR A 173 -2.60 -0.87 -7.68
CA THR A 173 -3.46 -0.84 -6.50
C THR A 173 -2.65 -1.13 -5.24
N SER A 174 -2.84 -0.34 -4.18
CA SER A 174 -2.22 -0.55 -2.87
C SER A 174 -3.15 -0.07 -1.74
N GLN A 175 -2.74 -0.25 -0.49
CA GLN A 175 -3.33 0.46 0.65
C GLN A 175 -3.07 1.97 0.53
N GLY A 176 -3.98 2.77 1.07
CA GLY A 176 -3.97 4.22 0.91
C GLY A 176 -3.15 4.96 1.97
N VAL A 177 -2.75 6.19 1.63
CA VAL A 177 -2.22 7.14 2.62
C VAL A 177 -3.38 7.74 3.40
N LYS A 178 -3.50 7.37 4.68
CA LYS A 178 -4.56 7.87 5.58
C LYS A 178 -4.23 9.27 6.10
N LEU A 179 -5.23 10.13 6.15
CA LEU A 179 -5.17 11.51 6.62
C LEU A 179 -6.17 11.71 7.77
N ALA A 180 -5.79 12.49 8.76
CA ALA A 180 -6.64 12.86 9.90
C ALA A 180 -6.75 14.38 10.02
N SER A 181 -7.90 14.89 10.46
CA SER A 181 -8.09 16.30 10.73
C SER A 181 -8.13 16.62 12.23
N ASN A 182 -7.86 17.87 12.58
CA ASN A 182 -8.07 18.42 13.93
C ASN A 182 -9.54 18.38 14.42
N ALA A 183 -10.49 18.04 13.53
CA ALA A 183 -11.90 17.84 13.83
C ALA A 183 -12.27 16.35 13.99
N GLY A 184 -11.29 15.43 14.00
CA GLY A 184 -11.51 13.99 14.14
C GLY A 184 -12.00 13.29 12.87
N ILE A 185 -12.00 13.97 11.72
CA ILE A 185 -12.41 13.40 10.43
C ILE A 185 -11.22 12.68 9.81
N GLN A 186 -11.45 11.47 9.32
CA GLN A 186 -10.46 10.70 8.56
C GLN A 186 -10.87 10.56 7.11
N ARG A 187 -9.88 10.58 6.22
CA ARG A 187 -10.04 10.22 4.82
C ARG A 187 -8.75 9.65 4.28
N PHE A 188 -8.79 9.04 3.12
CA PHE A 188 -7.58 8.72 2.37
C PHE A 188 -7.29 9.79 1.32
N TYR A 189 -6.02 9.88 0.96
CA TYR A 189 -5.64 10.59 -0.25
C TYR A 189 -6.23 9.92 -1.49
N LYS A 190 -6.57 10.73 -2.50
CA LYS A 190 -7.01 10.27 -3.81
C LYS A 190 -5.99 10.71 -4.87
N GLY A 191 -5.29 9.75 -5.45
CA GLY A 191 -4.30 9.95 -6.52
C GLY A 191 -4.43 8.91 -7.60
N VAL A 192 -3.34 8.64 -8.31
CA VAL A 192 -3.36 7.84 -9.55
C VAL A 192 -3.25 6.34 -9.34
N VAL A 193 -2.77 5.90 -8.17
CA VAL A 193 -2.78 4.48 -7.74
C VAL A 193 -4.06 4.19 -6.97
N ARG A 194 -4.76 3.10 -7.31
CA ARG A 194 -6.04 2.75 -6.65
C ARG A 194 -5.81 2.38 -5.19
N ASN A 195 -6.61 2.98 -4.31
CA ASN A 195 -6.63 2.67 -2.89
C ASN A 195 -7.70 1.62 -2.60
N VAL A 196 -7.31 0.50 -1.98
CA VAL A 196 -8.25 -0.57 -1.58
C VAL A 196 -9.24 -0.13 -0.51
N GLU A 197 -8.87 0.82 0.36
CA GLU A 197 -9.72 1.31 1.46
C GLU A 197 -10.66 2.45 1.06
N GLN A 198 -10.41 3.07 -0.11
CA GLN A 198 -11.24 4.16 -0.61
C GLN A 198 -11.19 4.19 -2.15
N THR A 199 -11.98 3.33 -2.78
CA THR A 199 -11.97 3.11 -4.24
C THR A 199 -12.79 4.16 -4.97
N ASP A 200 -13.85 4.67 -4.31
CA ASP A 200 -14.91 5.49 -4.90
C ASP A 200 -15.54 4.90 -6.19
N ASP A 201 -15.32 3.61 -6.49
CA ASP A 201 -15.90 2.89 -7.64
C ASP A 201 -16.85 1.81 -7.11
N PRO A 202 -18.17 1.86 -7.42
CA PRO A 202 -19.14 0.86 -6.97
C PRO A 202 -18.80 -0.58 -7.38
N ALA A 203 -17.98 -0.77 -8.42
CA ALA A 203 -17.53 -2.08 -8.86
C ALA A 203 -16.44 -2.69 -7.95
N PHE A 204 -15.85 -1.88 -7.05
CA PHE A 204 -14.75 -2.24 -6.17
C PHE A 204 -15.14 -2.03 -4.70
N PRO A 205 -15.66 -3.07 -4.01
CA PRO A 205 -15.93 -3.01 -2.57
C PRO A 205 -14.72 -2.52 -1.78
N GLU A 206 -14.91 -1.50 -0.93
CA GLU A 206 -13.83 -0.88 -0.13
C GLU A 206 -13.42 -1.82 1.01
N ALA A 207 -12.13 -2.15 1.10
CA ALA A 207 -11.57 -2.92 2.19
C ALA A 207 -11.51 -2.09 3.48
N GLN A 208 -11.55 -2.76 4.61
CA GLN A 208 -11.31 -2.17 5.92
C GLN A 208 -9.93 -2.59 6.43
N GLY A 209 -9.26 -1.72 7.18
CA GLY A 209 -7.92 -1.98 7.70
C GLY A 209 -7.81 -1.69 9.19
N ARG A 210 -7.04 -2.51 9.91
CA ARG A 210 -6.62 -2.26 11.30
C ARG A 210 -5.21 -2.80 11.54
N ILE A 211 -4.40 -2.02 12.23
CA ILE A 211 -3.00 -2.36 12.56
C ILE A 211 -2.86 -2.95 13.97
N PRO A 212 -3.46 -2.40 15.03
CA PRO A 212 -3.33 -3.03 16.34
C PRO A 212 -4.04 -4.39 16.35
N ASP A 213 -3.38 -5.43 16.86
CA ASP A 213 -4.02 -6.72 17.12
C ASP A 213 -5.28 -6.54 18.00
N LEU A 214 -6.21 -7.49 17.89
CA LEU A 214 -7.42 -7.50 18.70
C LEU A 214 -7.16 -8.08 20.09
N ALA A 215 -7.69 -7.43 21.12
CA ALA A 215 -7.76 -8.02 22.45
C ALA A 215 -8.94 -8.99 22.52
N ALA A 216 -8.82 -10.06 23.33
CA ALA A 216 -9.86 -11.09 23.43
C ALA A 216 -11.25 -10.54 23.78
N LYS A 217 -11.31 -9.53 24.65
CA LYS A 217 -12.56 -8.84 25.03
C LYS A 217 -13.29 -8.18 23.85
N ASP A 218 -12.58 -7.84 22.78
CA ASP A 218 -13.13 -7.14 21.61
C ASP A 218 -13.52 -8.12 20.48
N ALA A 219 -13.14 -9.40 20.59
CA ALA A 219 -13.32 -10.41 19.54
C ALA A 219 -14.79 -10.63 19.16
N ALA A 220 -15.69 -10.67 20.14
CA ALA A 220 -17.13 -10.83 19.89
C ALA A 220 -17.71 -9.63 19.11
N HIS A 221 -17.35 -8.41 19.49
CA HIS A 221 -17.76 -7.18 18.79
C HIS A 221 -17.16 -7.11 17.39
N PHE A 222 -15.91 -7.55 17.24
CA PHE A 222 -15.26 -7.64 15.95
C PHE A 222 -16.00 -8.61 15.00
N LEU A 223 -16.41 -9.79 15.49
CA LEU A 223 -17.19 -10.73 14.69
C LEU A 223 -18.53 -10.14 14.22
N VAL A 224 -19.22 -9.38 15.06
CA VAL A 224 -20.46 -8.69 14.66
C VAL A 224 -20.20 -7.73 13.50
N ARG A 225 -19.14 -6.91 13.59
CA ARG A 225 -18.74 -6.02 12.49
C ARG A 225 -18.38 -6.79 11.22
N LEU A 226 -17.60 -7.86 11.35
CA LEU A 226 -17.14 -8.68 10.24
C LEU A 226 -18.29 -9.39 9.51
N LYS A 227 -19.40 -9.68 10.21
CA LYS A 227 -20.64 -10.25 9.62
C LYS A 227 -21.54 -9.20 8.97
N ALA A 228 -21.41 -7.93 9.32
CA ALA A 228 -22.24 -6.85 8.80
C ALA A 228 -21.77 -6.30 7.44
N GLU A 229 -20.56 -6.66 7.04
CA GLU A 229 -19.88 -6.10 5.88
C GLU A 229 -19.63 -7.20 4.84
N ASP A 230 -19.79 -6.88 3.55
CA ASP A 230 -19.46 -7.78 2.44
C ASP A 230 -18.05 -7.51 1.86
N SER A 231 -17.25 -6.68 2.54
CA SER A 231 -15.90 -6.32 2.11
C SER A 231 -14.79 -6.97 2.95
N CYS A 232 -13.60 -7.04 2.36
CA CYS A 232 -12.41 -7.59 3.01
C CYS A 232 -12.00 -6.75 4.25
N PHE A 233 -11.61 -7.43 5.32
CA PHE A 233 -10.99 -6.84 6.50
C PHE A 233 -9.53 -7.28 6.60
N LEU A 234 -8.61 -6.34 6.39
CA LEU A 234 -7.16 -6.50 6.50
C LEU A 234 -6.73 -6.18 7.94
N LEU A 235 -6.20 -7.18 8.66
CA LEU A 235 -5.75 -7.03 10.04
C LEU A 235 -4.30 -7.52 10.18
N HIS A 236 -3.38 -6.68 10.67
CA HIS A 236 -2.09 -7.18 11.19
C HIS A 236 -2.37 -8.22 12.26
N LEU A 237 -1.87 -9.43 12.03
CA LEU A 237 -2.19 -10.59 12.85
C LEU A 237 -0.92 -11.35 13.19
N SER A 238 -0.64 -11.46 14.50
CA SER A 238 0.46 -12.31 14.99
C SER A 238 1.79 -12.00 14.30
N GLU A 239 2.11 -10.71 14.17
CA GLU A 239 3.36 -10.22 13.59
C GLU A 239 4.54 -10.51 14.56
N GLY A 240 5.34 -11.49 14.18
CA GLY A 240 6.36 -12.15 15.01
C GLY A 240 6.44 -13.63 14.67
N VAL A 241 7.37 -14.39 15.25
CA VAL A 241 7.51 -15.83 14.99
C VAL A 241 7.20 -16.67 16.23
N THR A 242 6.70 -17.88 16.00
CA THR A 242 6.38 -18.85 17.06
C THR A 242 7.21 -20.12 16.89
N ASP A 243 7.98 -20.42 17.93
CA ASP A 243 8.64 -21.72 18.09
C ASP A 243 7.56 -22.79 18.38
N ALA A 244 7.58 -23.89 17.62
CA ALA A 244 6.64 -24.98 17.81
C ALA A 244 6.81 -25.68 19.16
N ALA A 245 8.01 -25.66 19.75
CA ALA A 245 8.26 -26.17 21.10
C ALA A 245 7.67 -25.25 22.19
N HIS A 246 7.43 -23.97 21.86
CA HIS A 246 6.87 -22.97 22.77
C HIS A 246 5.63 -22.32 22.14
N PRO A 247 4.53 -23.08 21.99
CA PRO A 247 3.38 -22.71 21.17
C PRO A 247 2.54 -21.54 21.72
N LEU A 248 2.85 -21.01 22.90
CA LEU A 248 2.16 -19.87 23.52
C LEU A 248 3.01 -18.58 23.47
N SER A 249 3.62 -18.33 22.31
CA SER A 249 4.42 -17.12 22.08
C SER A 249 3.59 -15.83 22.18
N PRO A 250 4.20 -14.67 22.47
CA PRO A 250 3.50 -13.39 22.43
C PRO A 250 2.81 -13.11 21.08
N ALA A 251 3.44 -13.50 19.96
CA ALA A 251 2.86 -13.31 18.63
C ALA A 251 1.59 -14.15 18.44
N ARG A 252 1.64 -15.46 18.71
CA ARG A 252 0.49 -16.36 18.51
C ARG A 252 -0.70 -16.05 19.42
N LYS A 253 -0.47 -15.47 20.60
CA LYS A 253 -1.55 -15.05 21.51
C LYS A 253 -2.55 -14.11 20.85
N HIS A 254 -2.13 -13.32 19.86
CA HIS A 254 -3.03 -12.44 19.12
C HIS A 254 -4.01 -13.20 18.21
N PHE A 255 -3.57 -14.31 17.59
CA PHE A 255 -4.48 -15.22 16.91
C PHE A 255 -5.43 -15.92 17.88
N LEU A 256 -4.90 -16.47 18.97
CA LEU A 256 -5.72 -17.16 19.99
C LEU A 256 -6.76 -16.23 20.63
N ALA A 257 -6.48 -14.92 20.71
CA ALA A 257 -7.44 -13.93 21.19
C ALA A 257 -8.68 -13.79 20.28
N LEU A 258 -8.66 -14.31 19.06
CA LEU A 258 -9.83 -14.36 18.19
C LEU A 258 -10.80 -15.50 18.56
N GLU A 259 -10.41 -16.45 19.41
CA GLU A 259 -11.33 -17.45 19.95
C GLU A 259 -12.22 -16.82 21.03
N ILE A 260 -13.52 -16.69 20.73
CA ILE A 260 -14.53 -16.07 21.61
C ILE A 260 -15.01 -17.07 22.66
N ALA A 261 -15.18 -18.33 22.25
CA ALA A 261 -15.55 -19.49 23.06
C ALA A 261 -14.95 -20.74 22.39
N PRO A 262 -14.88 -21.91 23.06
CA PRO A 262 -14.28 -23.10 22.46
C PRO A 262 -14.83 -23.39 21.06
N SER A 263 -13.94 -23.42 20.05
CA SER A 263 -14.26 -23.60 18.63
C SER A 263 -15.14 -22.50 17.99
N GLN A 264 -15.36 -21.38 18.65
CA GLN A 264 -16.08 -20.21 18.12
C GLN A 264 -15.10 -19.04 17.92
N TRP A 265 -14.84 -18.69 16.67
CA TRP A 265 -13.80 -17.72 16.31
C TRP A 265 -14.38 -16.43 15.72
N ALA A 266 -13.68 -15.32 15.94
CA ALA A 266 -13.95 -14.03 15.33
C ALA A 266 -13.41 -13.95 13.89
N LEU A 267 -13.74 -14.97 13.09
CA LEU A 267 -13.25 -15.21 11.74
C LEU A 267 -14.40 -15.52 10.79
N ASN A 268 -14.27 -15.12 9.52
CA ASN A 268 -15.14 -15.54 8.43
C ASN A 268 -14.43 -15.33 7.08
N LYS A 269 -15.17 -15.51 5.98
CA LYS A 269 -14.68 -15.34 4.60
C LYS A 269 -14.18 -13.93 4.23
N ASN A 270 -14.47 -12.93 5.05
CA ASN A 270 -14.06 -11.54 4.86
C ASN A 270 -12.80 -11.20 5.65
N PHE A 271 -12.35 -12.06 6.55
CA PHE A 271 -11.14 -11.84 7.34
C PHE A 271 -9.87 -12.17 6.56
N THR A 272 -8.88 -11.29 6.67
CA THR A 272 -7.55 -11.46 6.10
C THR A 272 -6.48 -11.06 7.11
N GLY A 273 -5.65 -12.03 7.53
CA GLY A 273 -4.53 -11.79 8.43
C GLY A 273 -3.26 -11.35 7.68
N ILE A 274 -2.77 -10.15 7.94
CA ILE A 274 -1.48 -9.64 7.46
C ILE A 274 -0.35 -10.22 8.31
N HIS A 275 0.75 -10.59 7.66
CA HIS A 275 1.88 -11.36 8.17
C HIS A 275 1.51 -12.79 8.53
N ALA A 276 0.67 -12.97 9.56
CA ALA A 276 0.34 -14.28 10.13
C ALA A 276 1.58 -15.14 10.45
N ALA A 277 2.71 -14.49 10.75
CA ALA A 277 4.01 -15.15 10.87
C ALA A 277 4.11 -16.01 12.14
N GLY A 278 3.34 -15.66 13.18
CA GLY A 278 3.30 -16.37 14.45
C GLY A 278 2.37 -17.58 14.46
N LEU A 279 1.65 -17.86 13.38
CA LEU A 279 0.71 -18.99 13.33
C LEU A 279 1.44 -20.33 13.20
N LEU A 280 0.86 -21.36 13.81
CA LEU A 280 1.24 -22.76 13.69
C LEU A 280 0.33 -23.49 12.70
N PRO A 281 0.68 -24.70 12.23
CA PRO A 281 -0.11 -25.42 11.23
C PRO A 281 -1.61 -25.53 11.55
N ALA A 282 -1.96 -25.88 12.79
CA ALA A 282 -3.36 -25.98 13.22
C ALA A 282 -4.13 -24.64 13.17
N ASP A 283 -3.43 -23.51 13.27
CA ASP A 283 -4.05 -22.19 13.17
C ASP A 283 -4.48 -21.88 11.73
N PHE A 284 -3.74 -22.40 10.74
CA PHE A 284 -4.11 -22.28 9.32
C PHE A 284 -5.30 -23.17 8.96
N ASP A 285 -5.45 -24.34 9.59
CA ASP A 285 -6.65 -25.17 9.44
C ASP A 285 -7.90 -24.41 9.92
N ILE A 286 -7.79 -23.67 11.03
CA ILE A 286 -8.87 -22.81 11.56
C ILE A 286 -9.17 -21.64 10.60
N LEU A 287 -8.15 -20.97 10.06
CA LEU A 287 -8.38 -19.91 9.05
C LEU A 287 -9.11 -20.48 7.83
N ALA A 288 -8.66 -21.63 7.32
CA ALA A 288 -9.26 -22.28 6.16
C ALA A 288 -10.71 -22.71 6.42
N SER A 289 -11.03 -23.27 7.60
CA SER A 289 -12.39 -23.70 7.95
C SER A 289 -13.39 -22.54 8.00
N HIS A 290 -12.91 -21.30 8.19
CA HIS A 290 -13.72 -20.08 8.19
C HIS A 290 -13.70 -19.36 6.83
N GLY A 291 -13.00 -19.89 5.83
CA GLY A 291 -12.82 -19.27 4.51
C GLY A 291 -11.96 -18.00 4.55
N SER A 292 -11.21 -17.78 5.64
CA SER A 292 -10.34 -16.63 5.81
C SER A 292 -9.10 -16.73 4.91
N SER A 293 -8.42 -15.60 4.75
CA SER A 293 -7.22 -15.49 3.90
C SER A 293 -6.05 -14.83 4.63
N MET A 294 -4.90 -14.73 3.98
CA MET A 294 -3.71 -14.09 4.56
C MET A 294 -2.91 -13.26 3.55
N VAL A 295 -2.13 -12.31 4.07
CA VAL A 295 -1.12 -11.56 3.31
C VAL A 295 0.26 -11.90 3.84
N TRP A 296 1.12 -12.39 2.96
CA TRP A 296 2.51 -12.74 3.27
C TRP A 296 3.44 -11.57 2.93
N SER A 297 4.31 -11.21 3.87
CA SER A 297 5.31 -10.13 3.73
C SER A 297 6.68 -10.64 4.17
N PRO A 298 7.29 -11.55 3.39
CA PRO A 298 8.49 -12.24 3.79
C PRO A 298 9.65 -11.32 4.14
N LEU A 299 9.93 -10.24 3.40
CA LEU A 299 11.14 -9.45 3.69
C LEU A 299 11.05 -8.77 5.06
N SER A 300 9.89 -8.18 5.38
CA SER A 300 9.58 -7.64 6.70
C SER A 300 9.76 -8.64 7.81
N ASN A 301 9.15 -9.82 7.66
CA ASN A 301 9.25 -10.84 8.69
C ASN A 301 10.70 -11.32 8.89
N LEU A 302 11.44 -11.54 7.79
CA LEU A 302 12.83 -11.98 7.85
C LEU A 302 13.73 -10.91 8.48
N LEU A 303 13.57 -9.65 8.12
CA LEU A 303 14.35 -8.54 8.67
C LEU A 303 14.13 -8.37 10.18
N LEU A 304 12.88 -8.40 10.63
CA LEU A 304 12.53 -8.15 12.03
C LEU A 304 12.68 -9.39 12.92
N TYR A 305 12.33 -10.57 12.43
CA TYR A 305 12.13 -11.77 13.27
C TYR A 305 13.07 -12.93 12.91
N GLY A 306 13.78 -12.85 11.77
CA GLY A 306 14.65 -13.93 11.28
C GLY A 306 13.89 -15.17 10.79
N GLY A 307 12.58 -15.07 10.61
CA GLY A 307 11.71 -16.11 10.09
C GLY A 307 10.43 -15.47 9.53
N THR A 308 9.66 -16.22 8.75
CA THR A 308 8.42 -15.73 8.12
C THR A 308 7.28 -16.73 8.33
N ALA A 309 6.09 -16.41 7.83
CA ALA A 309 4.91 -17.26 7.93
C ALA A 309 5.14 -18.64 7.33
N ARG A 310 4.53 -19.64 7.97
CA ARG A 310 4.54 -21.05 7.56
C ARG A 310 3.61 -21.26 6.37
N VAL A 311 3.95 -20.64 5.24
CA VAL A 311 3.13 -20.63 4.03
C VAL A 311 2.96 -22.03 3.42
N GLU A 312 3.82 -22.98 3.77
CA GLU A 312 3.64 -24.40 3.49
C GLU A 312 2.40 -24.99 4.17
N ALA A 313 2.17 -24.64 5.43
CA ALA A 313 0.99 -25.06 6.17
C ALA A 313 -0.26 -24.32 5.67
N ALA A 314 -0.15 -23.01 5.40
CA ALA A 314 -1.24 -22.24 4.81
C ALA A 314 -1.70 -22.80 3.46
N LYS A 315 -0.75 -23.16 2.59
CA LYS A 315 -1.04 -23.80 1.30
C LYS A 315 -1.70 -25.16 1.49
N ALA A 316 -1.17 -25.99 2.39
CA ALA A 316 -1.72 -27.32 2.67
C ALA A 316 -3.16 -27.26 3.21
N ALA A 317 -3.48 -26.28 4.06
CA ALA A 317 -4.82 -26.03 4.58
C ALA A 317 -5.78 -25.40 3.54
N GLY A 318 -5.27 -24.90 2.40
CA GLY A 318 -6.07 -24.23 1.38
C GLY A 318 -6.39 -22.76 1.67
N VAL A 319 -5.62 -22.12 2.57
CA VAL A 319 -5.74 -20.67 2.84
C VAL A 319 -5.34 -19.88 1.59
N LEU A 320 -6.16 -18.91 1.21
CA LEU A 320 -5.84 -18.00 0.10
C LEU A 320 -4.74 -17.03 0.53
N ILE A 321 -3.66 -16.94 -0.25
CA ILE A 321 -2.47 -16.14 0.06
C ILE A 321 -2.35 -14.98 -0.93
N GLY A 322 -2.18 -13.76 -0.40
CA GLY A 322 -1.72 -12.58 -1.12
C GLY A 322 -0.35 -12.10 -0.64
N LEU A 323 0.21 -11.06 -1.30
CA LEU A 323 1.50 -10.48 -0.95
C LEU A 323 1.39 -8.99 -0.58
N GLY A 324 2.35 -8.49 0.20
CA GLY A 324 2.53 -7.06 0.42
C GLY A 324 3.95 -6.72 0.88
N SER A 325 4.48 -5.59 0.42
CA SER A 325 5.85 -5.18 0.71
C SER A 325 6.03 -4.61 2.11
N ASP A 326 4.94 -4.36 2.84
CA ASP A 326 4.92 -3.72 4.15
C ASP A 326 5.44 -2.27 4.08
N TRP A 327 6.72 -1.98 4.20
CA TRP A 327 7.23 -0.60 4.21
C TRP A 327 8.73 -0.53 3.97
N SER A 328 9.25 0.57 3.42
CA SER A 328 10.68 0.70 3.12
C SER A 328 11.65 0.42 4.28
N PRO A 329 11.38 0.80 5.55
CA PRO A 329 12.34 0.59 6.64
C PRO A 329 12.69 -0.88 6.87
N THR A 330 11.73 -1.80 6.76
CA THR A 330 12.01 -3.22 7.02
C THR A 330 11.42 -4.18 6.00
N GLY A 331 10.81 -3.70 4.92
CA GLY A 331 10.24 -4.51 3.85
C GLY A 331 10.87 -4.23 2.50
N SER A 332 10.22 -4.70 1.43
CA SER A 332 10.71 -4.46 0.07
C SER A 332 10.43 -3.04 -0.38
N LYS A 333 11.28 -2.52 -1.28
CA LYS A 333 11.10 -1.19 -1.85
C LYS A 333 9.78 -1.04 -2.63
N ASN A 334 9.29 -2.13 -3.21
CA ASN A 334 8.02 -2.25 -3.91
C ASN A 334 7.58 -3.74 -3.97
N LEU A 335 6.34 -3.99 -4.39
CA LEU A 335 5.76 -5.33 -4.51
C LEU A 335 6.52 -6.23 -5.51
N LEU A 336 7.08 -5.68 -6.59
CA LEU A 336 7.90 -6.46 -7.54
C LEU A 336 9.14 -7.03 -6.84
N GLY A 337 9.78 -6.25 -5.97
CA GLY A 337 10.85 -6.72 -5.07
C GLY A 337 10.37 -7.77 -4.06
N GLU A 338 9.18 -7.59 -3.48
CA GLU A 338 8.62 -8.58 -2.54
C GLU A 338 8.36 -9.94 -3.21
N MET A 339 7.89 -9.93 -4.46
CA MET A 339 7.72 -11.15 -5.27
C MET A 339 9.05 -11.88 -5.49
N LYS A 340 10.16 -11.15 -5.66
CA LYS A 340 11.52 -11.73 -5.75
C LYS A 340 11.95 -12.38 -4.44
N VAL A 341 11.70 -11.72 -3.31
CA VAL A 341 11.99 -12.27 -1.98
C VAL A 341 11.18 -13.54 -1.73
N ALA A 342 9.87 -13.50 -2.01
CA ALA A 342 8.99 -14.65 -1.92
C ALA A 342 9.47 -15.82 -2.80
N TRP A 343 9.91 -15.53 -4.02
CA TRP A 343 10.44 -16.52 -4.95
C TRP A 343 11.74 -17.17 -4.44
N LEU A 344 12.71 -16.38 -3.99
CA LEU A 344 13.98 -16.90 -3.45
C LEU A 344 13.75 -17.73 -2.18
N TYR A 345 12.89 -17.25 -1.27
CA TYR A 345 12.53 -18.00 -0.07
C TYR A 345 11.87 -19.34 -0.45
N ASN A 346 10.96 -19.32 -1.42
CA ASN A 346 10.31 -20.53 -1.93
C ASN A 346 11.32 -21.54 -2.50
N GLN A 347 12.26 -21.09 -3.33
CA GLN A 347 13.25 -21.97 -3.95
C GLN A 347 14.21 -22.60 -2.93
N HIS A 348 14.64 -21.83 -1.93
CA HIS A 348 15.73 -22.24 -1.04
C HIS A 348 15.30 -22.76 0.33
N HIS A 349 14.08 -22.44 0.78
CA HIS A 349 13.58 -22.83 2.10
C HIS A 349 12.30 -23.66 2.05
N LEU A 350 11.53 -23.59 0.96
CA LEU A 350 10.28 -24.34 0.80
C LEU A 350 10.38 -25.46 -0.24
N GLY A 351 11.57 -25.71 -0.80
CA GLY A 351 11.80 -26.76 -1.80
C GLY A 351 11.04 -26.52 -3.12
N GLY A 352 10.83 -25.25 -3.50
CA GLY A 352 10.10 -24.91 -4.72
C GLY A 352 8.59 -25.18 -4.63
N LEU A 353 8.01 -25.14 -3.42
CA LEU A 353 6.59 -25.42 -3.15
C LEU A 353 5.61 -24.67 -4.08
N PHE A 354 5.88 -23.40 -4.36
CA PHE A 354 5.10 -22.55 -5.25
C PHE A 354 5.75 -22.47 -6.63
N LYS A 355 4.96 -22.68 -7.69
CA LYS A 355 5.36 -22.37 -9.06
C LYS A 355 5.38 -20.86 -9.26
N ALA A 356 6.15 -20.37 -10.25
CA ALA A 356 6.22 -18.94 -10.55
C ALA A 356 4.83 -18.29 -10.74
N ARG A 357 3.94 -18.97 -11.49
CA ARG A 357 2.54 -18.53 -11.67
C ARG A 357 1.73 -18.38 -10.39
N GLU A 358 2.04 -19.16 -9.35
CA GLU A 358 1.36 -19.07 -8.06
C GLU A 358 1.82 -17.83 -7.29
N ILE A 359 3.12 -17.49 -7.32
CA ILE A 359 3.63 -16.23 -6.74
C ILE A 359 3.03 -15.03 -7.49
N VAL A 360 2.97 -15.06 -8.83
CA VAL A 360 2.30 -14.02 -9.62
C VAL A 360 0.81 -13.93 -9.28
N ALA A 361 0.14 -15.06 -9.02
CA ALA A 361 -1.26 -15.06 -8.57
C ALA A 361 -1.46 -14.34 -7.24
N MET A 362 -0.53 -14.47 -6.28
CA MET A 362 -0.58 -13.77 -4.99
C MET A 362 -0.60 -12.23 -5.12
N ALA A 363 -0.02 -11.69 -6.19
CA ALA A 363 0.04 -10.25 -6.49
C ALA A 363 -1.00 -9.80 -7.53
N THR A 364 -1.87 -10.69 -8.02
CA THR A 364 -2.88 -10.38 -9.04
C THR A 364 -4.24 -11.00 -8.68
N ARG A 365 -4.57 -12.18 -9.22
CA ARG A 365 -5.88 -12.80 -9.09
C ARG A 365 -6.24 -13.19 -7.65
N ASN A 366 -5.28 -13.65 -6.84
CA ASN A 366 -5.55 -13.98 -5.44
C ASN A 366 -5.78 -12.70 -4.65
N ALA A 367 -4.97 -11.66 -4.88
CA ALA A 367 -5.16 -10.37 -4.23
C ALA A 367 -6.55 -9.79 -4.55
N ALA A 368 -6.98 -9.85 -5.82
CA ALA A 368 -8.34 -9.47 -6.20
C ALA A 368 -9.42 -10.31 -5.50
N ARG A 369 -9.26 -11.64 -5.42
CA ARG A 369 -10.20 -12.54 -4.71
C ARG A 369 -10.28 -12.25 -3.20
N ILE A 370 -9.16 -11.90 -2.57
CA ILE A 370 -9.13 -11.49 -1.16
C ILE A 370 -9.98 -10.23 -0.97
N LEU A 371 -9.81 -9.25 -1.85
CA LEU A 371 -10.57 -8.00 -1.84
C LEU A 371 -12.02 -8.12 -2.30
N LYS A 372 -12.46 -9.28 -2.82
CA LYS A 372 -13.77 -9.52 -3.46
C LYS A 372 -13.93 -8.79 -4.80
N TRP A 373 -12.83 -8.64 -5.52
CA TRP A 373 -12.71 -7.89 -6.78
C TRP A 373 -12.51 -8.79 -8.00
N GLU A 374 -12.61 -10.10 -7.86
CA GLU A 374 -12.25 -11.08 -8.91
C GLU A 374 -13.03 -10.93 -10.22
N LYS A 375 -14.20 -10.28 -10.18
CA LYS A 375 -15.00 -9.97 -11.38
C LYS A 375 -14.46 -8.79 -12.17
N VAL A 376 -13.68 -7.92 -11.55
CA VAL A 376 -13.33 -6.58 -12.09
C VAL A 376 -11.83 -6.31 -12.15
N ALA A 377 -11.00 -7.07 -11.44
CA ALA A 377 -9.55 -6.89 -11.43
C ALA A 377 -8.79 -8.21 -11.17
N GLY A 378 -7.46 -8.16 -11.32
CA GLY A 378 -6.56 -9.29 -11.09
C GLY A 378 -6.52 -10.33 -12.22
N THR A 379 -7.33 -10.17 -13.26
CA THR A 379 -7.36 -11.00 -14.47
C THR A 379 -7.55 -10.14 -15.72
N ILE A 380 -7.05 -10.59 -16.87
CA ILE A 380 -7.28 -9.97 -18.18
C ILE A 380 -8.40 -10.74 -18.87
N GLN A 381 -9.63 -10.27 -18.71
CA GLN A 381 -10.83 -10.85 -19.29
C GLN A 381 -11.88 -9.77 -19.58
N ALA A 382 -12.84 -10.06 -20.46
CA ALA A 382 -13.94 -9.15 -20.75
C ALA A 382 -14.70 -8.76 -19.46
N GLY A 383 -15.06 -7.48 -19.34
CA GLY A 383 -15.73 -6.90 -18.18
C GLY A 383 -14.79 -6.38 -17.09
N ALA A 384 -13.54 -6.85 -17.02
CA ALA A 384 -12.56 -6.35 -16.05
C ALA A 384 -12.08 -4.93 -16.38
N ARG A 385 -11.53 -4.22 -15.39
CA ARG A 385 -10.84 -2.93 -15.63
C ARG A 385 -9.54 -3.15 -16.37
N ALA A 386 -9.20 -2.18 -17.19
CA ALA A 386 -7.96 -2.17 -17.96
C ALA A 386 -6.79 -1.69 -17.09
N ASP A 387 -6.41 -2.53 -16.12
CA ASP A 387 -5.24 -2.33 -15.27
C ASP A 387 -4.14 -3.31 -15.71
N PHE A 388 -3.03 -2.78 -16.23
CA PHE A 388 -1.99 -3.61 -16.84
C PHE A 388 -0.60 -3.26 -16.33
N LEU A 389 0.22 -4.30 -16.22
CA LEU A 389 1.67 -4.23 -16.19
C LEU A 389 2.21 -4.88 -17.46
N ILE A 390 3.07 -4.18 -18.20
CA ILE A 390 3.75 -4.72 -19.39
C ILE A 390 5.26 -4.76 -19.13
N ILE A 391 5.88 -5.91 -19.29
CA ILE A 391 7.33 -6.11 -19.13
C ILE A 391 8.02 -6.40 -20.47
N ASP A 392 9.30 -6.04 -20.56
CA ASP A 392 10.18 -6.23 -21.71
C ASP A 392 10.79 -7.63 -21.75
N SER A 393 9.95 -8.67 -21.81
CA SER A 393 10.41 -10.04 -22.00
C SER A 393 9.42 -10.87 -22.79
N MET A 394 9.96 -11.62 -23.74
CA MET A 394 9.24 -12.62 -24.56
C MET A 394 9.97 -13.98 -24.57
N ALA A 395 11.13 -14.09 -23.91
CA ALA A 395 12.11 -15.14 -24.19
C ALA A 395 11.94 -16.46 -23.42
N PHE A 396 11.11 -16.49 -22.37
CA PHE A 396 10.92 -17.68 -21.52
C PHE A 396 9.53 -17.68 -20.86
N ASP A 397 9.29 -18.62 -19.92
CA ASP A 397 8.05 -18.67 -19.12
C ASP A 397 7.70 -17.26 -18.63
N PRO A 398 6.55 -16.69 -19.04
CA PRO A 398 6.21 -15.32 -18.68
C PRO A 398 6.17 -15.11 -17.16
N TYR A 399 5.81 -16.13 -16.40
CA TYR A 399 5.73 -16.00 -14.94
C TYR A 399 7.10 -15.81 -14.30
N GLU A 400 8.09 -16.61 -14.69
CA GLU A 400 9.48 -16.40 -14.27
C GLU A 400 10.01 -15.06 -14.80
N ALA A 401 9.61 -14.67 -16.02
CA ALA A 401 10.05 -13.39 -16.60
C ALA A 401 9.62 -12.20 -15.75
N LEU A 402 8.41 -12.23 -15.18
CA LEU A 402 7.97 -11.21 -14.24
C LEU A 402 8.76 -11.25 -12.92
N LEU A 403 9.09 -12.45 -12.40
CA LEU A 403 9.89 -12.57 -11.18
C LEU A 403 11.34 -12.09 -11.37
N HIS A 404 11.88 -12.15 -12.58
CA HIS A 404 13.20 -11.62 -12.92
C HIS A 404 13.18 -10.18 -13.43
N ALA A 405 12.01 -9.61 -13.72
CA ALA A 405 11.89 -8.25 -14.23
C ALA A 405 12.36 -7.22 -13.20
N ARG A 406 13.04 -6.18 -13.69
CA ARG A 406 13.45 -5.01 -12.91
C ARG A 406 12.53 -3.86 -13.23
N GLU A 407 12.58 -2.79 -12.43
CA GLU A 407 11.85 -1.56 -12.72
C GLU A 407 12.24 -0.98 -14.09
N THR A 408 13.46 -1.25 -14.57
CA THR A 408 13.91 -0.85 -15.90
C THR A 408 13.27 -1.66 -17.03
N ASP A 409 12.79 -2.87 -16.77
CA ASP A 409 12.17 -3.76 -17.76
C ASP A 409 10.66 -3.48 -17.90
N ILE A 410 10.08 -2.61 -17.06
CA ILE A 410 8.69 -2.17 -17.17
C ILE A 410 8.53 -1.27 -18.40
N ARG A 411 7.71 -1.72 -19.35
CA ARG A 411 7.36 -1.01 -20.59
C ARG A 411 6.18 -0.08 -20.39
N LEU A 412 5.19 -0.51 -19.61
CA LEU A 412 3.96 0.25 -19.37
C LEU A 412 3.30 -0.18 -18.06
N VAL A 413 2.73 0.81 -17.35
CA VAL A 413 1.72 0.61 -16.31
C VAL A 413 0.49 1.41 -16.68
N MET A 414 -0.66 0.75 -16.66
CA MET A 414 -1.95 1.31 -17.05
C MET A 414 -2.97 1.10 -15.94
N ILE A 415 -3.80 2.10 -15.68
CA ILE A 415 -4.88 2.05 -14.67
C ILE A 415 -6.14 2.59 -15.33
N ASN A 416 -7.25 1.84 -15.27
CA ASN A 416 -8.52 2.18 -15.93
C ASN A 416 -8.35 2.58 -17.41
N GLY A 417 -7.44 1.93 -18.15
CA GLY A 417 -7.20 2.24 -19.57
C GLY A 417 -6.32 3.47 -19.82
N VAL A 418 -5.88 4.17 -18.78
CA VAL A 418 -4.97 5.32 -18.87
C VAL A 418 -3.53 4.86 -18.64
N ALA A 419 -2.64 5.07 -19.61
CA ALA A 419 -1.24 4.77 -19.44
C ALA A 419 -0.60 5.78 -18.46
N ARG A 420 -0.07 5.29 -17.33
CA ARG A 420 0.44 6.12 -16.22
C ARG A 420 1.94 6.26 -16.20
N TYR A 421 2.65 5.19 -16.56
CA TYR A 421 4.10 5.13 -16.56
C TYR A 421 4.56 4.23 -17.69
N GLY A 422 5.69 4.56 -18.32
CA GLY A 422 6.28 3.63 -19.29
C GLY A 422 7.34 4.24 -20.18
N TRP A 423 7.65 3.50 -21.24
CA TRP A 423 8.61 3.90 -22.24
C TRP A 423 8.08 5.06 -23.09
N PRO A 424 8.92 6.03 -23.49
CA PRO A 424 8.47 7.19 -24.24
C PRO A 424 7.67 6.84 -25.51
N ALA A 425 8.09 5.83 -26.26
CA ALA A 425 7.44 5.43 -27.52
C ALA A 425 6.03 4.84 -27.33
N LEU A 426 5.79 4.11 -26.23
CA LEU A 426 4.45 3.58 -25.91
C LEU A 426 3.57 4.67 -25.32
N MET A 427 4.12 5.46 -24.39
CA MET A 427 3.40 6.54 -23.74
C MET A 427 2.89 7.57 -24.75
N ALA A 428 3.72 7.96 -25.73
CA ALA A 428 3.32 8.90 -26.79
C ALA A 428 2.13 8.42 -27.65
N LYS A 429 1.87 7.12 -27.70
CA LYS A 429 0.72 6.54 -28.43
C LYS A 429 -0.53 6.42 -27.56
N LEU A 430 -0.37 6.36 -26.24
CA LEU A 430 -1.42 5.94 -25.31
C LEU A 430 -1.85 7.02 -24.32
N SER A 431 -1.05 8.07 -24.13
CA SER A 431 -1.38 9.15 -23.20
C SER A 431 -0.71 10.47 -23.61
N PRO A 432 -1.31 11.62 -23.26
CA PRO A 432 -0.70 12.92 -23.47
C PRO A 432 0.66 13.04 -22.78
N GLU A 433 1.51 13.95 -23.27
CA GLU A 433 2.73 14.29 -22.56
C GLU A 433 2.44 14.99 -21.22
N ASP A 434 3.22 14.65 -20.20
CA ASP A 434 3.17 15.29 -18.87
C ASP A 434 4.56 15.40 -18.26
N GLN A 435 5.15 14.30 -17.77
CA GLN A 435 6.43 14.35 -17.07
C GLN A 435 7.45 13.35 -17.65
N THR A 436 8.72 13.75 -17.60
CA THR A 436 9.87 12.91 -17.97
C THR A 436 10.67 12.59 -16.72
N VAL A 437 11.03 11.32 -16.56
CA VAL A 437 11.87 10.84 -15.45
C VAL A 437 12.96 9.93 -15.98
N ARG A 438 13.95 9.65 -15.10
CA ARG A 438 15.05 8.73 -15.38
C ARG A 438 14.97 7.59 -14.37
N VAL A 439 15.10 6.37 -14.85
CA VAL A 439 15.26 5.15 -14.05
C VAL A 439 16.47 4.44 -14.59
N ASP A 440 17.53 4.31 -13.79
CA ASP A 440 18.84 3.78 -14.19
C ASP A 440 19.37 4.44 -15.47
N GLY A 441 19.33 5.77 -15.50
CA GLY A 441 19.76 6.54 -16.67
C GLY A 441 18.93 6.31 -17.94
N LYS A 442 17.80 5.59 -17.91
CA LYS A 442 16.90 5.42 -19.06
C LYS A 442 15.73 6.38 -18.96
N THR A 443 15.36 7.00 -20.08
CA THR A 443 14.22 7.92 -20.13
C THR A 443 12.91 7.16 -19.99
N ARG A 444 12.02 7.67 -19.14
CA ARG A 444 10.65 7.18 -18.93
C ARG A 444 9.69 8.36 -18.93
N ARG A 445 8.42 8.11 -19.23
CA ARG A 445 7.35 9.11 -19.14
C ARG A 445 6.37 8.73 -18.04
N LEU A 446 5.84 9.74 -17.39
CA LEU A 446 4.76 9.67 -16.40
C LEU A 446 3.60 10.54 -16.88
N TYR A 447 2.38 10.07 -16.65
CA TYR A 447 1.15 10.81 -16.84
C TYR A 447 0.35 10.81 -15.54
N LEU A 448 0.55 11.86 -14.74
CA LEU A 448 0.03 11.97 -13.36
C LEU A 448 -1.20 12.87 -13.26
N LYS A 449 -1.69 13.39 -14.39
CA LYS A 449 -2.94 14.16 -14.45
C LYS A 449 -4.11 13.21 -14.26
N GLN A 450 -5.00 13.58 -13.35
CA GLN A 450 -6.18 12.83 -13.01
C GLN A 450 -7.23 13.82 -12.52
N GLU A 451 -8.42 13.76 -13.12
CA GLU A 451 -9.47 14.73 -12.83
C GLU A 451 -9.94 14.65 -11.38
N THR A 452 -10.02 13.44 -10.83
CA THR A 452 -10.56 13.20 -9.48
C THR A 452 -9.48 13.23 -8.38
N ALA A 453 -8.23 13.57 -8.71
CA ALA A 453 -7.14 13.64 -7.74
C ALA A 453 -7.38 14.73 -6.67
N ASP A 454 -6.77 14.56 -5.50
CA ASP A 454 -6.68 15.62 -4.50
C ASP A 454 -6.02 16.86 -5.11
N PRO A 455 -6.63 18.06 -4.95
CA PRO A 455 -6.16 19.26 -5.63
C PRO A 455 -4.74 19.65 -5.25
N ASP A 456 -4.30 19.39 -4.01
CA ASP A 456 -2.95 19.76 -3.58
C ASP A 456 -1.87 18.84 -4.18
N VAL A 457 -2.21 17.58 -4.44
CA VAL A 457 -1.27 16.61 -5.05
C VAL A 457 -1.29 16.71 -6.57
N ALA A 458 -2.44 17.02 -7.16
CA ALA A 458 -2.55 17.30 -8.59
C ALA A 458 -1.62 18.45 -9.04
N GLN A 459 -1.29 19.38 -8.14
CA GLN A 459 -0.46 20.55 -8.41
C GLN A 459 1.05 20.32 -8.25
N ILE A 460 1.50 19.14 -7.82
CA ILE A 460 2.92 18.89 -7.59
C ILE A 460 3.47 17.83 -8.56
N SER A 461 4.54 18.17 -9.27
CA SER A 461 5.28 17.21 -10.10
C SER A 461 6.11 16.27 -9.23
N LEU A 462 6.52 15.13 -9.77
CA LEU A 462 7.44 14.23 -9.07
C LEU A 462 8.79 14.90 -8.79
N SER A 463 9.29 15.72 -9.71
CA SER A 463 10.56 16.46 -9.52
C SER A 463 10.46 17.47 -8.36
N GLN A 464 9.34 18.19 -8.25
CA GLN A 464 9.08 19.11 -7.14
C GLN A 464 8.92 18.35 -5.82
N ALA A 465 8.17 17.25 -5.82
CA ALA A 465 8.01 16.39 -4.64
C ALA A 465 9.38 15.88 -4.14
N THR A 466 10.18 15.33 -5.05
CA THR A 466 11.53 14.82 -4.77
C THR A 466 12.44 15.91 -4.19
N ALA A 467 12.47 17.10 -4.79
CA ALA A 467 13.28 18.21 -4.32
C ALA A 467 12.85 18.69 -2.92
N ARG A 468 11.54 18.80 -2.67
CA ARG A 468 11.00 19.19 -1.36
C ARG A 468 11.35 18.17 -0.29
N LEU A 469 11.14 16.87 -0.55
CA LEU A 469 11.43 15.82 0.42
C LEU A 469 12.92 15.67 0.69
N ARG A 470 13.79 15.70 -0.34
CA ARG A 470 15.25 15.67 -0.16
C ARG A 470 15.73 16.81 0.73
N LYS A 471 15.23 18.03 0.49
CA LYS A 471 15.57 19.18 1.32
C LYS A 471 15.06 19.01 2.74
N ALA A 472 13.80 18.61 2.91
CA ALA A 472 13.19 18.44 4.22
C ALA A 472 13.88 17.38 5.08
N LEU A 473 14.23 16.23 4.49
CA LEU A 473 14.95 15.15 5.18
C LEU A 473 16.40 15.52 5.49
N LYS A 474 17.05 16.30 4.63
CA LYS A 474 18.38 16.88 4.91
C LYS A 474 18.33 17.85 6.10
N ASP A 475 17.30 18.69 6.15
CA ASP A 475 17.12 19.73 7.18
C ASP A 475 16.23 19.28 8.35
N ILE A 476 16.02 17.97 8.54
CA ILE A 476 14.93 17.45 9.38
C ILE A 476 15.03 17.90 10.85
N ALA A 477 16.24 18.01 11.41
CA ALA A 477 16.46 18.50 12.78
C ALA A 477 16.06 19.98 12.93
N LYS A 478 16.29 20.78 11.89
CA LYS A 478 15.87 22.18 11.86
C LYS A 478 14.35 22.29 11.80
N LEU A 479 13.70 21.49 10.94
CA LEU A 479 12.24 21.46 10.86
C LEU A 479 11.59 20.97 12.16
N ALA A 480 12.21 20.01 12.84
CA ALA A 480 11.80 19.58 14.18
C ALA A 480 11.87 20.74 15.17
N LYS A 481 12.98 21.50 15.20
CA LYS A 481 13.14 22.67 16.07
C LYS A 481 12.09 23.76 15.80
N GLU A 482 11.68 23.94 14.55
CA GLU A 482 10.59 24.86 14.19
C GLU A 482 9.24 24.38 14.72
N THR A 483 9.00 23.07 14.73
CA THR A 483 7.76 22.44 15.19
C THR A 483 7.65 22.39 16.73
N GLU A 484 8.79 22.30 17.42
CA GLU A 484 8.88 22.27 18.90
C GLU A 484 8.69 23.64 19.56
N LYS A 485 8.83 24.74 18.80
CA LYS A 485 8.64 26.09 19.36
C LYS A 485 7.18 26.26 19.83
N PRO A 486 6.95 26.83 21.03
CA PRO A 486 5.60 27.19 21.46
C PRO A 486 4.96 28.11 20.42
N LYS A 487 3.83 27.69 19.84
CA LYS A 487 3.05 28.60 19.00
C LYS A 487 2.48 29.68 19.90
N VAL A 488 2.97 30.91 19.76
CA VAL A 488 2.32 32.09 20.35
C VAL A 488 0.97 32.22 19.67
N VAL A 489 -0.11 31.86 20.36
CA VAL A 489 -1.47 32.13 19.91
C VAL A 489 -1.67 33.64 20.07
N PRO A 490 -1.84 34.42 18.98
CA PRO A 490 -2.13 35.84 19.13
C PRO A 490 -3.41 35.99 19.96
N HIS A 491 -3.42 36.87 20.95
CA HIS A 491 -4.62 37.28 21.72
C HIS A 491 -5.65 38.04 20.87
N ALA A 492 -5.71 37.80 19.56
CA ALA A 492 -6.70 38.39 18.67
C ALA A 492 -8.03 37.66 18.87
N ALA A 493 -8.90 38.30 19.65
CA ALA A 493 -10.35 38.09 19.77
C ALA A 493 -10.85 36.67 19.44
N ARG A 494 -11.13 35.88 20.49
CA ARG A 494 -12.12 34.81 20.39
C ARG A 494 -13.46 35.45 20.01
N VAL A 495 -13.75 35.55 18.72
CA VAL A 495 -15.12 35.64 18.24
C VAL A 495 -15.74 34.30 18.63
N LEU A 496 -16.67 34.33 19.59
CA LEU A 496 -17.26 33.15 20.23
C LEU A 496 -18.02 32.22 19.25
N ASP A 497 -18.17 32.62 17.98
CA ASP A 497 -18.95 31.89 16.96
C ASP A 497 -18.16 31.48 15.70
N ALA A 498 -16.85 31.74 15.60
CA ALA A 498 -16.09 31.32 14.43
C ALA A 498 -15.61 29.86 14.56
N LYS A 499 -16.17 28.95 13.74
CA LYS A 499 -15.64 27.57 13.61
C LYS A 499 -14.15 27.62 13.23
N ALA A 500 -13.29 27.04 14.06
CA ALA A 500 -11.87 26.93 13.77
C ALA A 500 -11.66 26.22 12.41
N PRO A 501 -10.71 26.65 11.57
CA PRO A 501 -10.49 26.03 10.28
C PRO A 501 -10.06 24.56 10.45
N GLN A 502 -10.61 23.70 9.59
CA GLN A 502 -10.20 22.29 9.55
C GLN A 502 -8.78 22.18 8.98
N VAL A 503 -7.89 21.51 9.73
CA VAL A 503 -6.48 21.31 9.38
C VAL A 503 -6.22 19.82 9.27
N TRP A 504 -5.64 19.40 8.15
CA TRP A 504 -5.26 18.01 7.89
C TRP A 504 -3.80 17.71 8.26
N SER A 505 -3.56 16.49 8.73
CA SER A 505 -2.26 15.90 9.05
C SER A 505 -2.22 14.44 8.62
N LEU A 506 -1.02 13.89 8.44
CA LEU A 506 -0.85 12.46 8.17
C LEU A 506 -1.34 11.63 9.36
N ALA A 507 -2.13 10.59 9.12
CA ALA A 507 -2.34 9.56 10.12
C ALA A 507 -1.13 8.62 10.05
N LEU A 508 -0.18 8.80 10.96
CA LEU A 508 0.96 7.90 11.12
C LEU A 508 0.48 6.65 11.84
N ASP A 509 0.01 5.72 11.04
CA ASP A 509 -0.72 4.52 11.41
C ASP A 509 0.10 3.53 12.27
N GLU A 510 1.44 3.59 12.22
CA GLU A 510 2.38 2.87 13.11
C GLU A 510 2.84 3.66 14.36
N ILE A 511 2.43 4.92 14.51
CA ILE A 511 2.93 5.82 15.59
C ILE A 511 1.80 6.45 16.40
N CYS A 512 0.61 6.57 15.82
CA CYS A 512 -0.55 7.22 16.41
C CYS A 512 -1.79 6.33 16.24
N ASP A 513 -2.51 6.10 17.34
CA ASP A 513 -3.88 5.57 17.33
C ASP A 513 -4.69 6.36 16.29
N CYS A 514 -5.14 5.68 15.24
CA CYS A 514 -5.87 6.30 14.14
C CYS A 514 -7.25 5.63 13.99
N GLY A 515 -8.32 6.40 14.20
CA GLY A 515 -9.69 5.96 13.90
C GLY A 515 -10.59 5.96 15.12
N VAL A 516 -11.39 4.89 15.28
CA VAL A 516 -12.37 4.74 16.38
C VAL A 516 -11.76 4.85 17.79
N GLU A 517 -10.44 4.65 17.92
CA GLU A 517 -9.66 4.87 19.14
C GLU A 517 -9.55 6.36 19.55
N LEU A 518 -9.89 7.27 18.63
CA LEU A 518 -9.99 8.72 18.83
C LEU A 518 -11.43 9.21 19.02
N ALA A 519 -12.44 8.32 19.06
CA ALA A 519 -13.83 8.73 19.26
C ALA A 519 -13.97 9.58 20.54
N PRO A 520 -14.72 10.70 20.50
CA PRO A 520 -14.87 11.58 21.66
C PRO A 520 -15.47 10.82 22.84
N ARG A 521 -14.93 11.04 24.04
CA ARG A 521 -15.48 10.52 25.29
C ARG A 521 -16.84 11.17 25.54
N LEU A 522 -17.92 10.49 25.17
CA LEU A 522 -19.27 10.90 25.54
C LEU A 522 -19.59 10.29 26.92
N PRO A 523 -20.11 11.08 27.87
CA PRO A 523 -20.54 10.57 29.16
C PRO A 523 -21.73 9.63 28.94
N PHE A 524 -21.67 8.42 29.49
CA PHE A 524 -22.82 7.53 29.58
C PHE A 524 -23.15 7.32 31.07
N ALA A 525 -24.44 7.43 31.41
CA ALA A 525 -25.07 7.23 32.72
C ALA A 525 -24.15 7.00 33.95
N GLY A 526 -23.40 8.03 34.37
CA GLY A 526 -22.69 8.03 35.66
C GLY A 526 -21.35 8.78 35.61
N PRO A 527 -20.85 9.29 36.75
CA PRO A 527 -19.65 10.16 36.79
C PRO A 527 -18.33 9.46 36.42
N ARG A 528 -18.34 8.17 36.02
CA ARG A 528 -17.14 7.38 35.69
C ARG A 528 -17.28 6.42 34.49
N ASP A 529 -18.41 6.39 33.80
CA ASP A 529 -18.59 5.56 32.59
C ASP A 529 -18.36 6.40 31.32
N PHE A 530 -17.26 6.13 30.63
CA PHE A 530 -16.91 6.78 29.37
C PHE A 530 -16.84 5.74 28.25
N THR A 531 -17.43 6.06 27.10
CA THR A 531 -17.25 5.29 25.87
C THR A 531 -15.82 5.53 25.32
N GLY A 532 -15.12 4.45 24.96
CA GLY A 532 -13.76 4.47 24.41
C GLY A 532 -12.66 3.99 25.36
N PRO A 533 -11.47 3.62 24.85
CA PRO A 533 -10.40 3.05 25.68
C PRO A 533 -9.90 4.03 26.75
N GLN A 534 -9.58 3.49 27.92
CA GLN A 534 -8.87 4.21 28.95
C GLN A 534 -7.47 4.53 28.41
N ARG A 535 -7.28 5.75 27.89
CA ARG A 535 -5.95 6.32 27.71
C ARG A 535 -5.30 6.29 29.08
N ALA A 536 -4.43 5.33 29.33
CA ALA A 536 -3.31 5.61 30.20
C ALA A 536 -2.72 6.88 29.58
N ALA A 537 -2.86 8.01 30.28
CA ALA A 537 -1.98 9.13 29.97
C ALA A 537 -0.60 8.49 29.91
N LYS A 538 0.06 8.49 28.74
CA LYS A 538 1.48 8.18 28.70
C LYS A 538 2.11 9.23 29.60
N ALA A 539 2.24 8.90 30.87
CA ALA A 539 2.99 9.64 31.86
C ALA A 539 4.48 9.43 31.52
N LEU A 540 4.85 9.92 30.34
CA LEU A 540 6.19 9.97 29.77
C LEU A 540 6.28 11.26 28.96
N ALA A 541 5.92 12.39 29.58
CA ALA A 541 5.94 13.71 28.94
C ALA A 541 6.81 14.72 29.70
N LYS A 542 7.83 14.26 30.44
CA LYS A 542 8.85 15.16 31.03
C LYS A 542 10.31 14.76 30.79
N THR A 543 10.60 13.65 30.11
CA THR A 543 12.01 13.15 29.97
C THR A 543 12.42 12.71 28.56
N ALA A 544 11.52 12.67 27.57
CA ALA A 544 11.93 12.32 26.20
C ALA A 544 12.74 13.49 25.59
N PRO A 545 13.92 13.22 24.98
CA PRO A 545 14.68 14.28 24.33
C PRO A 545 13.89 14.89 23.17
N LEU A 546 14.11 16.18 22.94
CA LEU A 546 13.57 16.89 21.80
C LEU A 546 13.96 16.17 20.50
N LEU A 547 13.02 16.08 19.55
CA LEU A 547 13.29 15.52 18.23
C LEU A 547 14.44 16.28 17.55
N SER A 548 14.50 17.60 17.69
CA SER A 548 15.60 18.41 17.14
C SER A 548 16.98 18.04 17.68
N ALA A 549 17.05 17.40 18.87
CA ALA A 549 18.32 16.98 19.48
C ALA A 549 18.77 15.59 19.05
N ILE A 550 17.85 14.73 18.57
CA ILE A 550 18.16 13.33 18.21
C ILE A 550 18.12 13.06 16.71
N LEU A 551 17.45 13.91 15.95
CA LEU A 551 17.32 13.73 14.50
C LEU A 551 18.59 14.15 13.77
N LYS A 552 19.02 13.30 12.84
CA LYS A 552 20.12 13.54 11.91
C LYS A 552 19.57 13.66 10.49
N PRO A 553 20.31 14.26 9.54
CA PRO A 553 19.91 14.26 8.13
C PRO A 553 19.60 12.84 7.64
N VAL A 554 18.48 12.67 6.95
CA VAL A 554 18.02 11.40 6.39
C VAL A 554 18.13 11.44 4.86
N LYS A 555 18.63 10.36 4.25
CA LYS A 555 18.62 10.20 2.77
C LYS A 555 17.19 9.88 2.34
N LEU A 556 16.69 10.54 1.30
CA LEU A 556 15.44 10.14 0.66
C LEU A 556 15.65 8.78 -0.01
N ASP A 557 14.84 7.79 0.36
CA ASP A 557 14.85 6.45 -0.26
C ASP A 557 14.50 6.56 -1.75
N PRO A 558 15.37 6.14 -2.68
CA PRO A 558 15.10 6.23 -4.11
C PRO A 558 13.84 5.45 -4.53
N LEU A 559 13.26 5.86 -5.66
CA LEU A 559 11.99 5.31 -6.18
C LEU A 559 12.11 3.84 -6.61
N THR A 560 13.29 3.41 -7.06
CA THR A 560 13.53 2.06 -7.58
C THR A 560 14.80 1.48 -6.99
N VAL A 561 14.96 0.15 -7.04
CA VAL A 561 16.23 -0.51 -6.72
C VAL A 561 17.29 -0.13 -7.74
N ALA A 562 16.90 0.01 -9.01
CA ALA A 562 17.80 0.41 -10.09
C ALA A 562 18.44 1.80 -9.89
N ASP A 563 17.77 2.71 -9.16
CA ASP A 563 18.29 4.04 -8.81
C ASP A 563 18.92 4.08 -7.39
N ASP A 564 19.04 2.94 -6.71
CA ASP A 564 19.56 2.84 -5.35
C ASP A 564 20.76 1.90 -5.27
N SER A 565 21.95 2.45 -5.51
CA SER A 565 23.23 1.72 -5.46
C SER A 565 23.45 0.97 -4.15
N ASP A 566 22.87 1.47 -3.06
CA ASP A 566 23.13 0.96 -1.71
C ASP A 566 22.15 -0.16 -1.34
N TYR A 567 20.99 -0.28 -2.00
CA TYR A 567 19.90 -1.14 -1.54
C TYR A 567 20.31 -2.61 -1.40
N LEU A 568 20.92 -3.18 -2.44
CA LEU A 568 21.32 -4.59 -2.44
C LEU A 568 22.42 -4.86 -1.40
N ASP A 569 23.41 -3.96 -1.29
CA ASP A 569 24.46 -4.05 -0.28
C ASP A 569 23.84 -3.97 1.13
N LEU A 570 22.90 -3.05 1.36
CA LEU A 570 22.20 -2.91 2.63
C LEU A 570 21.41 -4.15 3.00
N ILE A 571 20.87 -4.91 2.04
CA ILE A 571 20.17 -6.18 2.28
C ILE A 571 21.14 -7.34 2.54
N GLU A 572 22.24 -7.44 1.78
CA GLU A 572 23.29 -8.46 1.98
C GLU A 572 23.92 -8.38 3.37
N HIS A 573 23.99 -7.19 3.97
CA HIS A 573 24.51 -6.99 5.32
C HIS A 573 23.48 -7.22 6.44
N GLN A 574 22.23 -7.59 6.11
CA GLN A 574 21.19 -7.79 7.14
C GLN A 574 21.38 -9.13 7.84
N PRO A 575 21.62 -9.15 9.17
CA PRO A 575 21.99 -10.37 9.88
C PRO A 575 20.84 -11.37 10.03
N ASN A 576 19.60 -10.89 9.89
CA ASN A 576 18.40 -11.70 10.12
C ASN A 576 17.87 -12.37 8.84
N VAL A 577 18.29 -11.92 7.66
CA VAL A 577 17.84 -12.46 6.38
C VAL A 577 18.70 -13.69 6.00
N PRO A 578 18.11 -14.83 5.62
CA PRO A 578 18.87 -16.00 5.21
C PRO A 578 19.79 -15.73 4.01
N ASP A 579 20.98 -16.33 4.00
CA ASP A 579 22.02 -16.12 2.97
C ASP A 579 21.51 -16.28 1.54
N LYS A 580 20.69 -17.31 1.30
CA LYS A 580 20.14 -17.60 -0.02
C LYS A 580 19.15 -16.54 -0.51
N VAL A 581 18.46 -15.86 0.41
CA VAL A 581 17.56 -14.76 0.06
C VAL A 581 18.37 -13.48 -0.16
N ARG A 582 19.20 -13.08 0.81
CA ARG A 582 19.93 -11.80 0.72
C ARG A 582 20.95 -11.77 -0.42
N ASN A 583 21.71 -12.85 -0.63
CA ASN A 583 22.69 -12.93 -1.73
C ASN A 583 22.03 -13.25 -3.07
N GLY A 584 20.86 -13.89 -3.05
CA GLY A 584 20.12 -14.27 -4.25
C GLY A 584 19.45 -13.08 -4.96
N LEU A 585 19.07 -12.04 -4.21
CA LEU A 585 18.38 -10.86 -4.77
C LEU A 585 19.21 -10.17 -5.85
N ARG A 586 20.54 -10.08 -5.68
CA ARG A 586 21.43 -9.51 -6.68
C ARG A 586 21.40 -10.26 -8.01
N GLY A 587 21.13 -11.57 -8.02
CA GLY A 587 20.97 -12.34 -9.25
C GLY A 587 19.65 -12.04 -9.99
N LEU A 588 18.70 -11.34 -9.35
CA LEU A 588 17.41 -10.97 -9.92
C LEU A 588 17.33 -9.47 -10.30
N TYR A 589 18.42 -8.70 -10.14
CA TYR A 589 18.55 -7.28 -10.50
C TYR A 589 19.80 -7.06 -11.36
#